data_AF-A0A0K9XGA9-F1
#
_entry.id   AF-A0A0K9XGA9-F1
#
_cell.length_a   1.000
_cell.length_b   1.000
_cell.length_c   1.000
_cell.angle_alpha   90.00
_cell.angle_beta   90.00
_cell.angle_gamma   90.00
#
_symmetry.space_group_name_H-M   'P 1'
#
loop_
_entity.id
_entity.type
_entity.pdbx_description
1 polymer ?
#
loop_
_entity_poly.entity_id
_entity_poly.type
_entity_poly.pdbx_seq_one_letter_code
_entity_poly.pdbx_strand_id
1 'polypeptide(L)'
;MSDGDRAGEAAADAFDFNVDVRLTVKNNPSTFQFVNMTIETVPPGATQLDGTWRGAPVFLLSSGGSFAWDGRAGQEFAALSDGASGGLVVTLAGFVGAPGKLPGRGKSGEGHALDPVTHQFREDITWKIT
;
A
#
# COMPACT_ATOMS: atom_id res chain seq x y z
N MET A 1 3.22 34.39 -35.90
CA MET A 1 3.50 34.90 -34.54
C MET A 1 3.33 33.72 -33.61
N SER A 2 4.42 33.37 -32.95
CA SER A 2 4.65 32.08 -32.31
C SER A 2 3.75 31.84 -31.11
N ASP A 3 3.35 30.57 -30.96
CA ASP A 3 2.68 30.01 -29.79
C ASP A 3 3.53 30.23 -28.54
N GLY A 4 3.03 31.10 -27.66
CA GLY A 4 3.64 31.38 -26.36
C GLY A 4 3.25 30.31 -25.35
N ASP A 5 4.19 29.40 -25.11
CA ASP A 5 4.37 28.54 -23.94
C ASP A 5 3.32 28.64 -22.83
N ARG A 6 2.35 27.73 -22.85
CA ARG A 6 1.81 27.16 -21.60
C ARG A 6 2.73 26.04 -21.12
N ALA A 7 3.94 26.41 -20.70
CA ALA A 7 4.78 25.52 -19.90
C ALA A 7 4.30 25.61 -18.43
N GLY A 8 3.21 24.92 -18.12
CA GLY A 8 2.64 24.95 -16.77
C GLY A 8 1.63 23.85 -16.45
N GLU A 9 1.45 22.86 -17.34
CA GLU A 9 0.52 21.77 -17.13
C GLU A 9 1.20 20.45 -17.50
N ALA A 10 1.03 19.46 -16.62
CA ALA A 10 1.71 18.17 -16.60
C ALA A 10 3.19 18.23 -16.16
N ALA A 11 3.40 18.52 -14.86
CA ALA A 11 4.09 17.49 -14.09
C ALA A 11 3.21 16.25 -14.22
N ALA A 12 3.46 15.48 -15.28
CA ALA A 12 2.71 14.28 -15.60
C ALA A 12 2.65 13.48 -14.30
N ASP A 13 1.44 13.22 -13.81
CA ASP A 13 1.19 12.22 -12.79
C ASP A 13 2.00 10.99 -13.20
N ALA A 14 3.20 10.84 -12.61
CA ALA A 14 3.95 9.62 -12.75
C ALA A 14 2.99 8.55 -12.23
N PHE A 15 2.66 7.60 -13.10
CA PHE A 15 1.83 6.46 -12.74
C PHE A 15 2.61 5.68 -11.69
N ASP A 16 2.48 6.09 -10.44
CA ASP A 16 3.14 5.44 -9.33
C ASP A 16 2.32 4.20 -9.04
N PHE A 17 2.61 3.15 -9.82
CA PHE A 17 2.29 1.79 -9.42
C PHE A 17 3.09 1.37 -8.18
N ASN A 18 3.84 2.30 -7.58
CA ASN A 18 4.62 2.08 -6.38
C ASN A 18 4.27 3.12 -5.32
N VAL A 19 3.96 2.69 -4.10
CA VAL A 19 3.73 3.59 -2.98
C VAL A 19 4.56 3.17 -1.77
N ASP A 20 5.19 4.14 -1.12
CA ASP A 20 5.82 3.96 0.17
C ASP A 20 4.79 4.18 1.27
N VAL A 21 4.57 3.16 2.09
CA VAL A 21 3.63 3.16 3.19
C VAL A 21 4.39 3.10 4.50
N ARG A 22 4.24 4.13 5.32
CA ARG A 22 4.66 4.11 6.72
C ARG A 22 3.58 3.46 7.56
N LEU A 23 3.89 2.34 8.17
CA LEU A 23 3.07 1.64 9.14
C LEU A 23 3.56 1.97 10.55
N THR A 24 2.66 2.32 11.46
CA THR A 24 3.00 2.77 12.82
C THR A 24 2.12 2.05 13.83
N VAL A 25 2.72 1.42 14.85
CA VAL A 25 2.00 0.71 15.89
C VAL A 25 1.19 1.70 16.73
N LYS A 26 -0.14 1.52 16.80
CA LYS A 26 -1.06 2.51 17.38
C LYS A 26 -0.76 2.81 18.84
N ASN A 27 -0.46 1.77 19.62
CA ASN A 27 -0.14 1.87 21.05
C ASN A 27 1.35 2.13 21.34
N ASN A 28 2.20 2.16 20.31
CA ASN A 28 3.61 2.54 20.44
C ASN A 28 4.10 3.26 19.18
N PRO A 29 3.78 4.57 19.01
CA PRO A 29 4.08 5.30 17.78
C PRO A 29 5.57 5.50 17.48
N SER A 30 6.45 5.21 18.44
CA SER A 30 7.90 5.18 18.22
C SER A 30 8.34 3.96 17.39
N THR A 31 7.52 2.90 17.37
CA THR A 31 7.68 1.74 16.50
C THR A 31 6.96 1.96 15.18
N PHE A 32 7.75 2.11 14.11
CA PHE A 32 7.23 2.22 12.75
C PHE A 32 8.08 1.42 11.77
N GLN A 33 7.47 1.06 10.65
CA GLN A 33 8.09 0.31 9.56
C GLN A 33 7.66 0.94 8.23
N PHE A 34 8.59 1.03 7.29
CA PHE A 34 8.25 1.40 5.91
C PHE A 34 8.11 0.13 5.07
N VAL A 35 7.02 0.07 4.30
CA VAL A 35 6.83 -0.93 3.26
C VAL A 35 6.64 -0.22 1.92
N ASN A 36 7.34 -0.70 0.91
CA ASN A 36 7.17 -0.29 -0.47
C ASN A 36 6.20 -1.28 -1.13
N MET A 37 5.09 -0.79 -1.68
CA MET A 37 4.06 -1.60 -2.35
C MET A 37 4.05 -1.29 -3.84
N THR A 38 4.35 -2.28 -4.68
CA THR A 38 4.47 -2.14 -6.14
C THR A 38 3.47 -3.03 -6.88
N ILE A 39 2.80 -2.50 -7.89
CA ILE A 39 2.02 -3.21 -8.91
C ILE A 39 2.84 -3.14 -10.21
N GLU A 40 3.09 -4.27 -10.88
CA GLU A 40 3.89 -4.23 -12.11
C GLU A 40 3.05 -3.84 -13.33
N THR A 41 1.81 -4.34 -13.38
CA THR A 41 0.88 -4.11 -14.49
C THR A 41 -0.54 -3.99 -13.96
N VAL A 42 -1.30 -3.04 -14.50
CA VAL A 42 -2.74 -2.93 -14.27
C VAL A 42 -3.47 -3.34 -15.55
N PRO A 43 -4.09 -4.54 -15.59
CA PRO A 43 -4.85 -4.95 -16.75
C PRO A 43 -6.02 -3.99 -17.03
N PRO A 44 -6.35 -3.69 -18.29
CA PRO A 44 -7.53 -2.89 -18.62
C PRO A 44 -8.80 -3.49 -18.01
N GLY A 45 -9.54 -2.68 -17.25
CA GLY A 45 -10.78 -3.11 -16.58
C GLY A 45 -10.56 -3.96 -15.33
N ALA A 46 -9.33 -4.11 -14.84
CA ALA A 46 -9.06 -4.84 -13.60
C ALA A 46 -9.76 -4.16 -12.42
N THR A 47 -10.58 -4.94 -11.72
CA THR A 47 -11.23 -4.53 -10.47
C THR A 47 -10.40 -4.90 -9.25
N GLN A 48 -9.58 -5.93 -9.35
CA GLN A 48 -8.61 -6.33 -8.34
C GLN A 48 -7.21 -6.15 -8.90
N LEU A 49 -6.31 -5.62 -8.06
CA LEU A 49 -4.91 -5.46 -8.37
C LEU A 49 -4.08 -6.22 -7.37
N ASP A 50 -3.21 -7.07 -7.92
CA ASP A 50 -2.23 -7.80 -7.15
C ASP A 50 -0.86 -7.17 -7.37
N GLY A 51 -0.06 -7.14 -6.32
CA GLY A 51 1.27 -6.56 -6.34
C GLY A 51 2.23 -7.26 -5.40
N THR A 52 3.43 -6.72 -5.31
CA THR A 52 4.45 -7.15 -4.35
C THR A 52 4.73 -6.05 -3.35
N TRP A 53 5.06 -6.44 -2.12
CA TRP A 53 5.53 -5.49 -1.12
C TRP A 53 6.90 -5.90 -0.61
N ARG A 54 7.69 -4.92 -0.17
CA ARG A 54 9.01 -5.10 0.42
C ARG A 54 9.21 -4.15 1.58
N GLY A 55 9.96 -4.55 2.60
CA GLY A 55 10.28 -3.69 3.74
C GLY A 55 11.33 -4.32 4.66
N ALA A 56 12.06 -3.49 5.40
CA ALA A 56 12.96 -4.00 6.43
C ALA A 56 12.12 -4.50 7.62
N PRO A 57 12.34 -5.73 8.14
CA PRO A 57 11.56 -6.25 9.26
C PRO A 57 11.73 -5.41 10.52
N VAL A 58 10.62 -5.00 11.13
CA VAL A 58 10.58 -4.30 12.43
C VAL A 58 9.55 -4.96 13.33
N PHE A 59 8.27 -4.87 12.96
CA PHE A 59 7.18 -5.57 13.66
C PHE A 59 6.43 -6.52 12.71
N LEU A 60 6.40 -6.23 11.42
CA LEU A 60 6.18 -7.25 10.40
C LEU A 60 7.50 -8.01 10.24
N LEU A 61 7.47 -9.30 10.56
CA LEU A 61 8.68 -10.12 10.62
C LEU A 61 9.15 -10.60 9.24
N SER A 62 8.32 -10.41 8.20
CA SER A 62 8.68 -10.69 6.82
C SER A 62 9.31 -9.46 6.15
N SER A 63 10.20 -9.71 5.21
CA SER A 63 10.86 -8.68 4.40
C SER A 63 10.10 -8.33 3.12
N GLY A 64 9.06 -9.10 2.80
CA GLY A 64 8.23 -8.86 1.62
C GLY A 64 7.30 -10.02 1.30
N GLY A 65 6.52 -9.82 0.25
CA GLY A 65 5.58 -10.82 -0.24
C GLY A 65 4.65 -10.25 -1.30
N SER A 66 3.43 -10.77 -1.37
CA SER A 66 2.40 -10.27 -2.26
C SER A 66 1.40 -9.41 -1.50
N PHE A 67 0.68 -8.55 -2.20
CA PHE A 67 -0.53 -7.94 -1.66
C PHE A 67 -1.66 -8.03 -2.67
N ALA A 68 -2.88 -8.11 -2.16
CA ALA A 68 -4.10 -7.97 -2.94
C ALA A 68 -4.79 -6.68 -2.51
N TRP A 69 -5.11 -5.84 -3.49
CA TRP A 69 -5.88 -4.62 -3.29
C TRP A 69 -7.07 -4.63 -4.24
N ASP A 70 -8.27 -4.43 -3.69
CA ASP A 70 -9.45 -4.32 -4.51
C ASP A 70 -9.59 -2.88 -4.99
N GLY A 71 -9.19 -2.63 -6.24
CA GLY A 71 -9.12 -1.31 -6.86
C GLY A 71 -10.47 -0.73 -7.27
N ARG A 72 -11.58 -1.32 -6.80
CA ARG A 72 -12.94 -0.82 -7.03
C ARG A 72 -13.24 0.41 -6.19
N ALA A 73 -14.01 1.34 -6.75
CA ALA A 73 -14.51 2.50 -6.02
C ALA A 73 -15.32 2.07 -4.80
N GLY A 74 -14.98 2.61 -3.62
CA GLY A 74 -15.65 2.30 -2.36
C GLY A 74 -15.12 1.05 -1.63
N GLN A 75 -14.10 0.39 -2.19
CA GLN A 75 -13.41 -0.67 -1.46
C GLN A 75 -12.16 -0.12 -0.79
N GLU A 76 -12.07 -0.36 0.50
CA GLU A 76 -11.20 0.40 1.39
C GLU A 76 -10.08 -0.46 1.96
N PHE A 77 -9.71 -1.55 1.30
CA PHE A 77 -8.88 -2.58 1.92
C PHE A 77 -7.76 -3.09 1.01
N ALA A 78 -6.55 -3.14 1.56
CA ALA A 78 -5.43 -3.92 1.02
C ALA A 78 -4.98 -4.98 2.03
N ALA A 79 -4.69 -6.19 1.55
CA ALA A 79 -4.12 -7.29 2.33
C ALA A 79 -2.70 -7.58 1.85
N LEU A 80 -1.74 -7.55 2.76
CA LEU A 80 -0.36 -7.96 2.51
C LEU A 80 -0.15 -9.36 3.09
N SER A 81 0.41 -10.25 2.28
CA SER A 81 0.77 -11.61 2.65
C SER A 81 2.28 -11.78 2.66
N ASP A 82 2.80 -12.58 3.58
CA ASP A 82 4.20 -13.00 3.63
C ASP A 82 4.55 -13.85 2.41
N GLY A 83 5.62 -13.51 1.70
CA GLY A 83 6.07 -14.29 0.54
C GLY A 83 6.55 -15.69 0.89
N ALA A 84 7.04 -15.92 2.11
CA ALA A 84 7.58 -17.22 2.53
C ALA A 84 6.49 -18.20 2.99
N SER A 85 5.56 -17.74 3.83
CA SER A 85 4.48 -18.59 4.35
C SER A 85 3.18 -18.50 3.54
N GLY A 86 3.01 -17.46 2.72
CA GLY A 86 1.74 -17.09 2.09
C GLY A 86 0.72 -16.52 3.09
N GLY A 87 1.08 -16.41 4.37
CA GLY A 87 0.19 -15.99 5.44
C GLY A 87 -0.10 -14.49 5.41
N LEU A 88 -1.34 -14.11 5.71
CA LEU A 88 -1.72 -12.70 5.86
C LEU A 88 -0.92 -12.08 7.02
N VAL A 89 -0.25 -10.96 6.74
CA VAL A 89 0.56 -10.24 7.75
C VAL A 89 0.03 -8.86 8.06
N VAL A 90 -0.64 -8.20 7.11
CA VAL A 90 -1.22 -6.87 7.34
C VAL A 90 -2.52 -6.69 6.59
N THR A 91 -3.44 -6.02 7.25
CA THR A 91 -4.64 -5.44 6.64
C THR A 91 -4.59 -3.92 6.75
N LEU A 92 -4.88 -3.22 5.65
CA LEU A 92 -4.92 -1.76 5.60
C LEU A 92 -6.35 -1.32 5.28
N ALA A 93 -7.06 -0.78 6.25
CA ALA A 93 -8.41 -0.24 6.10
C ALA A 93 -8.38 1.25 5.70
N GLY A 94 -9.37 1.72 4.94
CA GLY A 94 -9.37 3.03 4.30
C GLY A 94 -8.42 3.15 3.10
N PHE A 95 -7.83 2.05 2.61
CA PHE A 95 -6.81 2.06 1.56
C PHE A 95 -7.45 2.26 0.18
N VAL A 96 -7.90 3.50 -0.08
CA VAL A 96 -8.69 3.88 -1.25
C VAL A 96 -7.86 4.67 -2.25
N GLY A 97 -7.80 4.17 -3.48
CA GLY A 97 -7.20 4.83 -4.63
C GLY A 97 -8.24 5.10 -5.72
N ALA A 98 -7.83 5.80 -6.78
CA ALA A 98 -8.66 5.89 -7.99
C ALA A 98 -8.68 4.52 -8.70
N PRO A 99 -9.69 4.20 -9.53
CA PRO A 99 -9.71 2.94 -10.27
C PRO A 99 -8.40 2.71 -11.03
N GLY A 100 -7.78 1.55 -10.81
CA GLY A 100 -6.51 1.20 -11.45
C GLY A 100 -5.27 1.88 -10.84
N LYS A 101 -5.38 2.62 -9.72
CA LYS A 101 -4.28 3.39 -9.12
C LYS A 101 -4.25 3.27 -7.60
N LEU A 102 -3.07 2.99 -7.03
CA LEU A 102 -2.88 3.01 -5.58
C LEU A 102 -3.20 4.38 -4.95
N PRO A 103 -3.50 4.45 -3.64
CA PRO A 103 -3.72 5.72 -2.95
C PRO A 103 -2.51 6.65 -3.06
N GLY A 104 -2.76 7.92 -3.34
CA GLY A 104 -1.69 8.92 -3.45
C GLY A 104 -1.06 9.32 -2.10
N ARG A 105 0.05 10.05 -2.19
CA ARG A 105 0.80 10.59 -1.04
C ARG A 105 -0.08 11.37 -0.06
N GLY A 106 0.18 11.19 1.24
CA GLY A 106 -0.53 11.89 2.31
C GLY A 106 -1.85 11.23 2.74
N LYS A 107 -2.35 10.25 2.00
CA LYS A 107 -3.46 9.40 2.44
C LYS A 107 -3.05 8.56 3.65
N SER A 108 -3.99 8.29 4.53
CA SER A 108 -3.77 7.53 5.76
C SER A 108 -5.03 6.82 6.22
N GLY A 109 -4.86 5.82 7.06
CA GLY A 109 -5.96 5.06 7.65
C GLY A 109 -5.49 4.15 8.78
N GLU A 110 -6.34 3.20 9.13
CA GLU A 110 -6.09 2.21 10.18
C GLU A 110 -5.79 0.83 9.58
N GLY A 111 -5.27 -0.08 10.38
CA GLY A 111 -5.02 -1.45 9.94
C GLY A 111 -4.65 -2.35 11.11
N HIS A 112 -4.38 -3.61 10.79
CA HIS A 112 -3.95 -4.60 11.77
C HIS A 112 -2.77 -5.40 11.24
N ALA A 113 -1.80 -5.64 12.11
CA ALA A 113 -0.72 -6.58 11.85
C ALA A 113 -1.06 -7.94 12.49
N LEU A 114 -0.77 -9.00 11.75
CA LEU A 114 -1.00 -10.38 12.15
C LEU A 114 0.33 -11.14 12.18
N ASP A 115 0.33 -12.23 12.92
CA ASP A 115 1.46 -13.16 12.93
C ASP A 115 1.50 -13.98 11.62
N PRO A 116 2.63 -14.04 10.89
CA PRO A 116 2.72 -14.71 9.60
C PRO A 116 2.58 -16.24 9.66
N VAL A 117 2.69 -16.85 10.83
CA VAL A 117 2.68 -18.31 11.03
C VAL A 117 1.35 -18.76 11.61
N THR A 118 0.89 -18.07 12.65
CA THR A 118 -0.34 -18.41 13.39
C THR A 118 -1.57 -17.67 12.86
N HIS A 119 -1.39 -16.63 12.05
CA HIS A 119 -2.43 -15.74 11.53
C HIS A 119 -3.29 -15.08 12.62
N GLN A 120 -2.78 -15.03 13.84
CA GLN A 120 -3.46 -14.36 14.95
C GLN A 120 -3.16 -12.87 14.95
N PHE A 121 -4.12 -12.09 15.45
CA PHE A 121 -3.94 -10.66 15.69
C PHE A 121 -2.73 -10.41 16.58
N ARG A 122 -1.89 -9.45 16.19
CA ARG A 122 -0.77 -8.99 17.01
C ARG A 122 -0.99 -7.57 17.53
N GLU A 123 -1.28 -6.65 16.63
CA GLU A 123 -1.26 -5.23 16.96
C GLU A 123 -2.05 -4.38 15.96
N ASP A 124 -2.69 -3.33 16.48
CA ASP A 124 -3.31 -2.29 15.68
C ASP A 124 -2.25 -1.34 15.14
N ILE A 125 -2.43 -0.91 13.90
CA ILE A 125 -1.56 0.05 13.23
C ILE A 125 -2.34 1.22 12.65
N THR A 126 -1.61 2.30 12.41
CA THR A 126 -2.00 3.34 11.45
C THR A 126 -1.06 3.27 10.26
N TRP A 127 -1.56 3.60 9.07
CA TRP A 127 -0.75 3.66 7.86
C TRP A 127 -0.84 5.05 7.24
N LYS A 128 0.22 5.44 6.54
CA LYS A 128 0.29 6.69 5.77
C LYS A 128 1.15 6.52 4.54
N ILE A 129 0.69 6.99 3.38
CA ILE A 129 1.51 7.08 2.16
C ILE A 129 2.47 8.27 2.29
N THR A 130 3.77 8.04 2.14
CA THR A 130 4.83 9.03 2.42
C THR A 130 5.51 9.61 1.20
#